data_AF-A0A1Y2TRH0-F1
#
_entry.id   AF-A0A1Y2TRH0-F1
#
_cell.length_a   1.000
_cell.length_b   1.000
_cell.length_c   1.000
_cell.angle_alpha   90.00
_cell.angle_beta   90.00
_cell.angle_gamma   90.00
#
_symmetry.space_group_name_H-M   'P 1'
#
loop_
_entity.id
_entity.type
_entity.pdbx_description
1 polymer ?
#
loop_
_entity_poly.entity_id
_entity_poly.type
_entity_poly.pdbx_seq_one_letter_code
_entity_poly.pdbx_strand_id
1 'polypeptide(L)'
;MGDIETTYRSIINCINEQRWEDLPRYMHSRFVKDGQDITPESYAAEIKSRSGKVELIVDALSVDRASHQRLGATVLVRYKPDGDNKDAEGVDRIISFTEQHFVWCAEGKISKVFTLADRDELQRQLSNPEASWSYKADLIGPDPLPGASSGAKLLSAGELEDKYRAYISCINAQTMETDLHKFCHPEVVHNTKTLTINEYRLLIQEAFAAIPDITFDLHTVIADDEAQRVAARIEFTGTPVGILAGAKPNGCRVNFCEHVTYRFEDGKIARVWSIVDWASYRAQLWERQ
;
A
#
# COMPACT_ATOMS: atom_id res chain seq x y z
N MET A 1 -15.37 22.08 9.88
CA MET A 1 -14.49 21.53 8.82
C MET A 1 -14.65 20.02 8.89
N GLY A 2 -14.99 19.35 7.78
CA GLY A 2 -15.22 17.91 7.79
C GLY A 2 -13.92 17.15 8.07
N ASP A 3 -14.01 16.09 8.88
CA ASP A 3 -12.92 15.18 9.15
C ASP A 3 -12.54 14.40 7.86
N ILE A 4 -11.23 14.19 7.64
CA ILE A 4 -10.71 13.55 6.43
C ILE A 4 -11.17 12.09 6.32
N GLU A 5 -11.26 11.36 7.43
CA GLU A 5 -11.76 10.00 7.44
C GLU A 5 -13.22 9.95 6.98
N THR A 6 -14.06 10.83 7.52
CA THR A 6 -15.47 10.94 7.10
C THR A 6 -15.60 11.24 5.60
N THR A 7 -14.75 12.14 5.09
CA THR A 7 -14.73 12.51 3.66
C THR A 7 -14.31 11.33 2.78
N TYR A 8 -13.26 10.63 3.18
CA TYR A 8 -12.76 9.46 2.46
C TYR A 8 -13.79 8.32 2.43
N ARG A 9 -14.41 8.02 3.58
CA ARG A 9 -15.50 7.01 3.64
C ARG A 9 -16.69 7.41 2.77
N SER A 10 -17.02 8.70 2.71
CA SER A 10 -18.09 9.19 1.83
C SER A 10 -17.78 8.98 0.35
N ILE A 11 -16.52 9.14 -0.06
CA ILE A 11 -16.07 8.81 -1.42
C ILE A 11 -16.20 7.32 -1.70
N ILE A 12 -15.72 6.47 -0.80
CA ILE A 12 -15.83 5.01 -0.95
C ILE A 12 -17.29 4.58 -1.08
N ASN A 13 -18.17 5.11 -0.22
CA ASN A 13 -19.61 4.86 -0.31
C ASN A 13 -20.21 5.35 -1.63
N CYS A 14 -19.81 6.55 -2.09
CA CYS A 14 -20.24 7.11 -3.37
C CYS A 14 -19.86 6.20 -4.55
N ILE A 15 -18.64 5.63 -4.53
CA ILE A 15 -18.15 4.69 -5.54
C ILE A 15 -18.95 3.37 -5.47
N ASN A 16 -19.14 2.81 -4.28
CA ASN A 16 -19.89 1.56 -4.09
C ASN A 16 -21.37 1.68 -4.52
N GLU A 17 -21.98 2.84 -4.26
CA GLU A 17 -23.35 3.17 -4.67
C GLU A 17 -23.45 3.65 -6.12
N GLN A 18 -22.32 3.75 -6.83
CA GLN A 18 -22.22 4.19 -8.23
C GLN A 18 -22.82 5.60 -8.47
N ARG A 19 -22.71 6.49 -7.49
CA ARG A 19 -23.19 7.88 -7.58
C ARG A 19 -22.16 8.79 -8.28
N TRP A 20 -21.83 8.46 -9.53
CA TRP A 20 -20.74 9.11 -10.29
C TRP A 20 -20.87 10.63 -10.42
N GLU A 21 -22.11 11.14 -10.55
CA GLU A 21 -22.39 12.58 -10.63
C GLU A 21 -22.16 13.33 -9.29
N ASP A 22 -22.18 12.60 -8.17
CA ASP A 22 -21.90 13.17 -6.84
C ASP A 22 -20.41 13.11 -6.49
N LEU A 23 -19.65 12.19 -7.09
CA LEU A 23 -18.23 11.96 -6.77
C LEU A 23 -17.37 13.24 -6.88
N PRO A 24 -17.50 14.07 -7.93
CA PRO A 24 -16.76 15.34 -8.04
C PRO A 24 -16.95 16.30 -6.86
N ARG A 25 -18.07 16.22 -6.12
CA ARG A 25 -18.36 17.13 -5.00
C ARG A 25 -17.39 16.97 -3.84
N TYR A 26 -16.85 15.76 -3.68
CA TYR A 26 -15.89 15.42 -2.61
C TYR A 26 -14.45 15.75 -2.99
N MET A 27 -14.20 16.24 -4.21
CA MET A 27 -12.87 16.42 -4.76
C MET A 27 -12.54 17.90 -4.94
N HIS A 28 -11.31 18.24 -4.64
CA HIS A 28 -10.78 19.58 -4.84
C HIS A 28 -10.63 19.87 -6.33
N SER A 29 -10.80 21.13 -6.75
CA SER A 29 -10.71 21.51 -8.18
C SER A 29 -9.32 21.29 -8.78
N ARG A 30 -8.29 21.35 -7.94
CA ARG A 30 -6.92 20.91 -8.24
C ARG A 30 -6.72 19.53 -7.60
N PHE A 31 -7.09 18.48 -8.33
CA PHE A 31 -6.97 17.10 -7.87
C PHE A 31 -5.84 16.38 -8.59
N VAL A 32 -5.05 15.62 -7.83
CA VAL A 32 -3.92 14.83 -8.34
C VAL A 32 -4.18 13.36 -8.07
N LYS A 33 -4.13 12.53 -9.12
CA LYS A 33 -4.18 11.07 -9.01
C LYS A 33 -2.88 10.46 -9.50
N ASP A 34 -2.22 9.67 -8.65
CA ASP A 34 -1.00 8.93 -8.99
C ASP A 34 0.08 9.83 -9.61
N GLY A 35 0.17 11.08 -9.14
CA GLY A 35 1.12 12.08 -9.63
C GLY A 35 0.66 12.88 -10.86
N GLN A 36 -0.52 12.61 -11.42
CA GLN A 36 -1.08 13.30 -12.58
C GLN A 36 -2.21 14.25 -12.18
N ASP A 37 -2.18 15.48 -12.70
CA ASP A 37 -3.31 16.41 -12.58
C ASP A 37 -4.48 15.90 -13.42
N ILE A 38 -5.63 15.68 -12.77
CA ILE A 38 -6.84 15.20 -13.43
C ILE A 38 -8.05 15.95 -12.85
N THR A 39 -9.04 16.27 -13.71
CA THR A 39 -10.26 16.92 -13.22
C THR A 39 -11.12 15.92 -12.44
N PRO A 40 -11.87 16.38 -11.43
CA PRO A 40 -12.83 15.53 -10.71
C PRO A 40 -13.80 14.76 -11.64
N GLU A 41 -14.25 15.38 -12.73
CA GLU A 41 -15.15 14.76 -13.72
C GLU A 41 -14.43 13.66 -14.51
N SER A 42 -13.18 13.89 -14.88
CA SER A 42 -12.37 12.91 -15.60
C SER A 42 -12.05 11.70 -14.71
N TYR A 43 -11.81 11.93 -13.41
CA TYR A 43 -11.66 10.85 -12.43
C TYR A 43 -12.94 10.03 -12.27
N ALA A 44 -14.10 10.69 -12.17
CA ALA A 44 -15.38 10.00 -12.09
C ALA A 44 -15.66 9.18 -13.36
N ALA A 45 -15.34 9.71 -14.54
CA ALA A 45 -15.43 9.00 -15.81
C ALA A 45 -14.48 7.80 -15.88
N GLU A 46 -13.23 7.94 -15.40
CA GLU A 46 -12.25 6.85 -15.32
C GLU A 46 -12.80 5.69 -14.48
N ILE A 47 -13.27 5.97 -13.26
CA ILE A 47 -13.82 4.92 -12.38
C ILE A 47 -15.05 4.26 -13.00
N LYS A 48 -15.96 5.07 -13.56
CA LYS A 48 -17.16 4.58 -14.25
C LYS A 48 -16.83 3.70 -15.46
N SER A 49 -15.71 3.96 -16.13
CA SER A 49 -15.27 3.20 -17.31
C SER A 49 -14.60 1.86 -16.99
N ARG A 50 -14.32 1.58 -15.70
CA ARG A 50 -13.76 0.29 -15.29
C ARG A 50 -14.76 -0.81 -15.64
N SER A 51 -14.31 -1.80 -16.41
CA SER A 51 -15.04 -3.03 -16.69
C SER A 51 -15.37 -3.75 -15.38
N GLY A 52 -16.55 -4.32 -15.27
CA GLY A 52 -17.00 -5.13 -14.14
C GLY A 52 -17.57 -4.33 -12.96
N LYS A 53 -18.00 -5.04 -11.93
CA LYS A 53 -18.53 -4.47 -10.69
C LYS A 53 -17.45 -4.48 -9.61
N VAL A 54 -17.25 -3.34 -8.97
CA VAL A 54 -16.29 -3.18 -7.87
C VAL A 54 -17.04 -2.81 -6.60
N GLU A 55 -16.68 -3.46 -5.51
CA GLU A 55 -17.04 -3.10 -4.13
C GLU A 55 -15.74 -2.86 -3.37
N LEU A 56 -15.62 -1.69 -2.75
CA LEU A 56 -14.48 -1.25 -1.95
C LEU A 56 -14.85 -1.29 -0.47
N ILE A 57 -14.08 -2.03 0.32
CA ILE A 57 -14.30 -2.16 1.77
C ILE A 57 -13.08 -1.57 2.47
N VAL A 58 -13.27 -0.46 3.20
CA VAL A 58 -12.21 0.13 4.01
C VAL A 58 -11.89 -0.81 5.18
N ASP A 59 -10.70 -1.39 5.15
CA ASP A 59 -10.22 -2.31 6.18
C ASP A 59 -9.60 -1.54 7.37
N ALA A 60 -8.65 -0.66 7.08
CA ALA A 60 -8.01 0.17 8.10
C ALA A 60 -7.60 1.53 7.55
N LEU A 61 -7.54 2.51 8.46
CA LEU A 61 -7.04 3.85 8.20
C LEU A 61 -5.89 4.14 9.17
N SER A 62 -4.85 4.79 8.66
CA SER A 62 -3.79 5.42 9.47
C SER A 62 -3.89 6.91 9.22
N VAL A 63 -4.36 7.68 10.19
CA VAL A 63 -4.71 9.08 10.02
C VAL A 63 -3.68 9.97 10.70
N ASP A 64 -3.14 10.95 9.96
CA ASP A 64 -2.35 12.01 10.56
C ASP A 64 -3.28 12.94 11.35
N ARG A 65 -3.41 12.68 12.64
CA ARG A 65 -4.25 13.47 13.56
C ARG A 65 -3.64 14.82 13.93
N ALA A 66 -2.35 15.04 13.70
CA ALA A 66 -1.77 16.35 13.94
C ALA A 66 -2.24 17.35 12.87
N SER A 67 -2.27 16.93 11.60
CA SER A 67 -2.70 17.79 10.49
C SER A 67 -4.18 17.63 10.13
N HIS A 68 -4.80 16.47 10.39
CA HIS A 68 -6.11 16.07 9.86
C HIS A 68 -6.25 16.23 8.34
N GLN A 69 -5.13 16.27 7.62
CA GLN A 69 -5.08 16.59 6.19
C GLN A 69 -4.60 15.43 5.32
N ARG A 70 -4.17 14.32 5.92
CA ARG A 70 -3.74 13.14 5.17
C ARG A 70 -4.01 11.85 5.93
N LEU A 71 -4.25 10.78 5.17
CA LEU A 71 -4.38 9.43 5.70
C LEU A 71 -3.78 8.40 4.74
N GLY A 72 -3.36 7.28 5.28
CA GLY A 72 -3.15 6.03 4.57
C GLY A 72 -4.36 5.12 4.78
N ALA A 73 -4.79 4.39 3.77
CA ALA A 73 -5.89 3.45 3.85
C ALA A 73 -5.51 2.10 3.27
N THR A 74 -5.89 1.03 3.94
CA THR A 74 -5.95 -0.32 3.35
C THR A 74 -7.40 -0.61 2.99
N VAL A 75 -7.61 -1.05 1.75
CA VAL A 75 -8.92 -1.31 1.17
C VAL A 75 -8.94 -2.73 0.63
N LEU A 76 -9.92 -3.51 1.03
CA LEU A 76 -10.25 -4.77 0.37
C LEU A 76 -11.13 -4.46 -0.84
N VAL A 77 -10.67 -4.89 -2.01
CA VAL A 77 -11.41 -4.79 -3.26
C VAL A 77 -12.08 -6.12 -3.54
N ARG A 78 -13.39 -6.09 -3.78
CA ARG A 78 -14.18 -7.21 -4.30
C ARG A 78 -14.59 -6.86 -5.72
N TYR A 79 -14.00 -7.56 -6.68
CA TYR A 79 -14.15 -7.29 -8.10
C TYR A 79 -14.87 -8.45 -8.78
N LYS A 80 -15.97 -8.17 -9.46
CA LYS A 80 -16.63 -9.11 -10.37
C LYS A 80 -16.41 -8.64 -11.80
N PRO A 81 -15.56 -9.33 -12.59
CA PRO A 81 -15.38 -9.01 -14.00
C PRO A 81 -16.69 -9.09 -14.79
N ASP A 82 -16.77 -8.34 -15.89
CA ASP A 82 -17.78 -8.50 -16.92
C ASP A 82 -17.14 -9.02 -18.23
N GLY A 83 -17.98 -9.23 -19.25
CA GLY A 83 -17.55 -9.79 -20.54
C GLY A 83 -16.66 -8.88 -21.38
N ASP A 84 -16.50 -7.61 -21.01
CA ASP A 84 -15.66 -6.66 -21.74
C ASP A 84 -14.18 -6.75 -21.31
N ASN A 85 -13.91 -7.39 -20.17
CA ASN A 85 -12.55 -7.62 -19.68
C ASN A 85 -11.93 -8.89 -20.33
N LYS A 86 -11.03 -8.67 -21.29
CA LYS A 86 -10.31 -9.75 -21.99
C LYS A 86 -9.45 -10.62 -21.09
N ASP A 87 -8.87 -10.06 -20.03
CA ASP A 87 -8.04 -10.80 -19.08
C ASP A 87 -8.88 -11.66 -18.12
N ALA A 88 -10.20 -11.47 -18.13
CA ALA A 88 -11.17 -12.17 -17.30
C ALA A 88 -12.20 -12.99 -18.11
N GLU A 89 -11.89 -13.31 -19.37
CA GLU A 89 -12.78 -14.10 -20.22
C GLU A 89 -13.11 -15.45 -19.56
N GLY A 90 -14.40 -15.75 -19.39
CA GLY A 90 -14.87 -16.96 -18.72
C GLY A 90 -14.82 -16.92 -17.18
N VAL A 91 -14.45 -15.79 -16.57
CA VAL A 91 -14.44 -15.63 -15.10
C VAL A 91 -15.79 -15.09 -14.61
N ASP A 92 -16.67 -15.96 -14.11
CA ASP A 92 -17.93 -15.57 -13.44
C ASP A 92 -17.87 -15.77 -11.92
N ARG A 93 -16.93 -15.08 -11.26
CA ARG A 93 -16.80 -15.09 -9.79
C ARG A 93 -16.29 -13.75 -9.27
N ILE A 94 -16.39 -13.55 -7.96
CA ILE A 94 -15.77 -12.41 -7.28
C ILE A 94 -14.30 -12.74 -7.02
N ILE A 95 -13.43 -11.83 -7.43
CA ILE A 95 -12.00 -11.80 -7.12
C ILE A 95 -11.80 -10.81 -5.98
N SER A 96 -10.97 -11.17 -5.01
CA SER A 96 -10.66 -10.28 -3.89
C SER A 96 -9.17 -10.00 -3.83
N PHE A 97 -8.77 -8.73 -3.70
CA PHE A 97 -7.38 -8.33 -3.53
C PHE A 97 -7.32 -7.04 -2.70
N THR A 98 -6.14 -6.66 -2.22
CA THR A 98 -5.99 -5.43 -1.43
C THR A 98 -5.45 -4.28 -2.27
N GLU A 99 -5.87 -3.08 -1.90
CA GLU A 99 -5.31 -1.82 -2.34
C GLU A 99 -4.84 -1.02 -1.13
N GLN A 100 -3.81 -0.21 -1.32
CA GLN A 100 -3.39 0.78 -0.36
C GLN A 100 -3.39 2.18 -0.97
N HIS A 101 -4.07 3.10 -0.30
CA HIS A 101 -4.27 4.47 -0.77
C HIS A 101 -3.56 5.44 0.18
N PHE A 102 -2.91 6.47 -0.38
CA PHE A 102 -2.48 7.65 0.35
C PHE A 102 -3.30 8.84 -0.13
N VAL A 103 -3.93 9.54 0.81
CA VAL A 103 -4.96 10.53 0.50
C VAL A 103 -4.63 11.84 1.22
N TRP A 104 -4.79 12.97 0.52
CA TRP A 104 -4.69 14.31 1.09
C TRP A 104 -6.00 15.07 0.91
N CYS A 105 -6.28 15.93 1.88
CA CYS A 105 -7.43 16.80 1.90
C CYS A 105 -7.00 18.27 1.90
N ALA A 106 -7.67 19.08 1.10
CA ALA A 106 -7.59 20.54 1.14
C ALA A 106 -9.03 21.09 1.16
N GLU A 107 -9.29 22.04 2.06
CA GLU A 107 -10.61 22.69 2.17
C GLU A 107 -11.78 21.71 2.38
N GLY A 108 -11.53 20.59 3.08
CA GLY A 108 -12.54 19.55 3.32
C GLY A 108 -12.85 18.67 2.11
N LYS A 109 -12.03 18.73 1.05
CA LYS A 109 -12.15 17.91 -0.15
C LYS A 109 -10.84 17.17 -0.45
N ILE A 110 -10.93 16.01 -1.07
CA ILE A 110 -9.74 15.26 -1.46
C ILE A 110 -9.01 15.98 -2.59
N SER A 111 -7.75 16.30 -2.36
CA SER A 111 -6.89 17.04 -3.28
C SER A 111 -5.83 16.16 -3.95
N LYS A 112 -5.49 15.03 -3.34
CA LYS A 112 -4.52 14.09 -3.92
C LYS A 112 -4.80 12.67 -3.46
N VAL A 113 -4.61 11.72 -4.36
CA VAL A 113 -4.60 10.28 -4.07
C VAL A 113 -3.43 9.60 -4.77
N PHE A 114 -2.76 8.68 -4.08
CA PHE A 114 -1.93 7.64 -4.68
C PHE A 114 -2.56 6.29 -4.34
N THR A 115 -2.76 5.44 -5.34
CA THR A 115 -3.35 4.10 -5.17
C THR A 115 -2.38 3.05 -5.70
N LEU A 116 -2.17 2.00 -4.91
CA LEU A 116 -1.45 0.82 -5.35
C LEU A 116 -2.27 -0.43 -5.03
N ALA A 117 -2.45 -1.29 -6.03
CA ALA A 117 -3.19 -2.55 -5.93
C ALA A 117 -2.23 -3.74 -5.97
N ASP A 118 -2.56 -4.82 -5.26
CA ASP A 118 -1.89 -6.10 -5.41
C ASP A 118 -2.28 -6.75 -6.77
N ARG A 119 -1.61 -6.27 -7.83
CA ARG A 119 -1.85 -6.71 -9.20
C ARG A 119 -1.40 -8.15 -9.44
N ASP A 120 -0.41 -8.64 -8.67
CA ASP A 120 0.08 -10.00 -8.79
C ASP A 120 -0.98 -10.97 -8.27
N GLU A 121 -1.63 -10.64 -7.16
CA GLU A 121 -2.74 -11.43 -6.64
C GLU A 121 -3.98 -11.38 -7.54
N LEU A 122 -4.33 -10.19 -8.06
CA LEU A 122 -5.40 -10.05 -9.06
C LEU A 122 -5.13 -10.95 -10.27
N GLN A 123 -3.92 -10.87 -10.85
CA GLN A 123 -3.54 -11.68 -12.01
C GLN A 123 -3.54 -13.18 -11.67
N ARG A 124 -3.05 -13.58 -10.49
CA ARG A 124 -3.04 -14.97 -10.05
C ARG A 124 -4.46 -15.56 -10.01
N GLN A 125 -5.42 -14.80 -9.47
CA GLN A 125 -6.82 -15.23 -9.42
C GLN A 125 -7.52 -15.20 -10.78
N LEU A 126 -7.15 -14.29 -11.68
CA LEU A 126 -7.67 -14.30 -13.06
C LEU A 126 -7.18 -15.53 -13.82
N SER A 127 -5.88 -15.84 -13.74
CA SER A 127 -5.26 -16.96 -14.45
C SER A 127 -5.56 -18.34 -13.86
N ASN A 128 -5.93 -18.44 -12.58
CA ASN A 128 -6.22 -19.72 -11.92
C ASN A 128 -7.55 -19.65 -11.14
N PRO A 129 -8.63 -20.32 -11.60
CA PRO A 129 -9.90 -20.33 -10.89
C PRO A 129 -9.87 -20.82 -9.43
N GLU A 130 -9.05 -21.83 -9.13
CA GLU A 130 -8.95 -22.42 -7.80
C GLU A 130 -8.19 -21.51 -6.81
N ALA A 131 -7.39 -20.56 -7.32
CA ALA A 131 -6.64 -19.60 -6.51
C ALA A 131 -7.55 -18.71 -5.64
N SER A 132 -8.78 -18.46 -6.10
CA SER A 132 -9.77 -17.64 -5.40
C SER A 132 -10.30 -18.31 -4.13
N TRP A 133 -10.36 -19.64 -4.10
CA TRP A 133 -10.85 -20.40 -2.94
C TRP A 133 -9.84 -20.48 -1.80
N SER A 134 -8.55 -20.30 -2.13
CA SER A 134 -7.45 -20.32 -1.16
C SER A 134 -7.00 -18.93 -0.72
N TYR A 135 -7.45 -17.87 -1.40
CA TYR A 135 -7.09 -16.51 -1.05
C TYR A 135 -7.78 -16.09 0.26
N LYS A 136 -6.96 -15.66 1.22
CA LYS A 136 -7.41 -15.00 2.44
C LYS A 136 -6.72 -13.66 2.51
N ALA A 137 -7.49 -12.58 2.39
CA ALA A 137 -6.96 -11.23 2.51
C ALA A 137 -6.31 -11.06 3.88
N ASP A 138 -5.08 -10.56 3.88
CA ASP A 138 -4.35 -10.22 5.09
C ASP A 138 -4.76 -8.83 5.56
N LEU A 139 -5.86 -8.79 6.32
CA LEU A 139 -6.51 -7.57 6.78
C LEU A 139 -5.92 -7.05 8.08
N ILE A 140 -5.89 -5.74 8.24
CA ILE A 140 -5.43 -5.02 9.43
C ILE A 140 -6.54 -4.91 10.47
N GLY A 141 -7.78 -4.63 10.05
CA GLY A 141 -8.92 -4.35 10.93
C GLY A 141 -9.23 -5.43 11.98
N PRO A 142 -9.01 -6.74 11.71
CA PRO A 142 -9.22 -7.79 12.71
C PRO A 142 -8.19 -7.82 13.85
N ASP A 143 -7.04 -7.15 13.72
CA ASP A 143 -6.02 -7.14 14.76
C ASP A 143 -6.37 -6.13 15.87
N PRO A 144 -6.39 -6.54 17.16
CA PRO A 144 -6.73 -5.65 18.25
C PRO A 144 -5.71 -4.50 18.39
N LEU A 145 -6.19 -3.32 18.79
CA LEU A 145 -5.34 -2.16 19.05
C LEU A 145 -4.32 -2.47 20.17
N PRO A 146 -3.05 -2.09 20.02
CA PRO A 146 -2.06 -2.24 21.07
C PRO A 146 -2.47 -1.47 22.33
N GLY A 147 -2.47 -2.12 23.50
CA GLY A 147 -2.75 -1.48 24.80
C GLY A 147 -4.07 -1.85 25.48
N ALA A 148 -4.92 -2.70 24.88
CA ALA A 148 -6.15 -3.15 25.55
C ALA A 148 -5.90 -4.06 26.78
N SER A 149 -4.66 -4.53 27.02
CA SER A 149 -4.40 -5.54 28.08
C SER A 149 -2.99 -5.55 28.70
N SER A 150 -2.04 -4.71 28.25
CA SER A 150 -0.66 -4.74 28.77
C SER A 150 -0.12 -3.32 28.92
N GLY A 151 0.74 -3.10 29.91
CA GLY A 151 1.49 -1.85 30.12
C GLY A 151 2.55 -1.59 29.03
N ALA A 152 2.21 -1.88 27.78
CA ALA A 152 3.03 -1.73 26.61
C ALA A 152 3.38 -0.26 26.37
N LYS A 153 4.61 0.00 25.93
CA LYS A 153 5.04 1.36 25.60
C LYS A 153 4.39 1.80 24.29
N LEU A 154 3.41 2.70 24.37
CA LEU A 154 2.88 3.41 23.22
C LEU A 154 3.82 4.57 22.85
N LEU A 155 4.03 4.76 21.55
CA LEU A 155 4.82 5.85 20.98
C LEU A 155 3.90 6.97 20.49
N SER A 156 4.32 8.22 20.65
CA SER A 156 3.68 9.35 19.97
C SER A 156 3.88 9.29 18.46
N ALA A 157 3.09 10.06 17.69
CA ALA A 157 3.22 10.10 16.23
C ALA A 157 4.63 10.53 15.79
N GLY A 158 5.24 11.48 16.48
CA GLY A 158 6.63 11.90 16.22
C GLY A 158 7.65 10.79 16.50
N GLU A 159 7.52 10.08 17.62
CA GLU A 159 8.42 8.94 17.94
C GLU A 159 8.26 7.79 16.94
N LEU A 160 7.04 7.50 16.50
CA LEU A 160 6.76 6.50 15.46
C LEU A 160 7.45 6.88 14.14
N GLU A 161 7.28 8.12 13.70
CA GLU A 161 7.89 8.63 12.47
C GLU A 161 9.43 8.61 12.55
N ASP A 162 10.01 9.14 13.64
CA ASP A 162 11.46 9.16 13.85
C ASP A 162 12.04 7.74 13.84
N LYS A 163 11.38 6.81 14.54
CA LYS A 163 11.83 5.42 14.61
C LYS A 163 11.72 4.72 13.25
N TYR A 164 10.65 4.97 12.51
CA TYR A 164 10.47 4.42 11.17
C TYR A 164 11.50 4.97 10.18
N ARG A 165 11.80 6.28 10.21
CA ARG A 165 12.85 6.89 9.39
C ARG A 165 14.24 6.35 9.72
N ALA A 166 14.54 6.12 10.99
CA ALA A 166 15.79 5.49 11.42
C ALA A 166 15.90 4.03 10.95
N TYR A 167 14.79 3.28 10.94
CA TYR A 167 14.71 1.94 10.37
C TYR A 167 15.04 1.94 8.86
N ILE A 168 14.44 2.83 8.07
CA ILE A 168 14.75 2.94 6.64
C ILE A 168 16.20 3.41 6.41
N SER A 169 16.72 4.30 7.26
CA SER A 169 18.14 4.69 7.21
C SER A 169 19.08 3.50 7.46
N CYS A 170 18.73 2.60 8.39
CA CYS A 170 19.45 1.35 8.65
C CYS A 170 19.44 0.42 7.42
N ILE A 171 18.31 0.33 6.70
CA ILE A 171 18.21 -0.42 5.43
C ILE A 171 19.13 0.19 4.38
N ASN A 172 19.01 1.49 4.10
CA ASN A 172 19.80 2.18 3.08
C ASN A 172 21.31 2.16 3.38
N ALA A 173 21.70 2.24 4.65
CA ALA A 173 23.09 2.11 5.09
C ALA A 173 23.60 0.66 5.10
N GLN A 174 22.73 -0.32 4.84
CA GLN A 174 23.01 -1.76 4.88
C GLN A 174 23.58 -2.24 6.23
N THR A 175 23.18 -1.60 7.34
CA THR A 175 23.60 -1.98 8.71
C THR A 175 22.61 -2.89 9.42
N MET A 176 21.67 -3.49 8.68
CA MET A 176 20.61 -4.33 9.25
C MET A 176 21.15 -5.50 10.08
N GLU A 177 22.28 -6.09 9.72
CA GLU A 177 22.89 -7.18 10.49
C GLU A 177 23.20 -6.78 11.93
N THR A 178 23.64 -5.54 12.15
CA THR A 178 23.96 -5.02 13.48
C THR A 178 22.76 -4.35 14.14
N ASP A 179 21.93 -3.63 13.38
CA ASP A 179 21.01 -2.63 13.93
C ASP A 179 19.53 -2.99 13.82
N LEU A 180 19.13 -3.97 13.01
CA LEU A 180 17.71 -4.25 12.75
C LEU A 180 16.92 -4.58 14.03
N HIS A 181 17.56 -5.24 15.00
CA HIS A 181 16.97 -5.58 16.31
C HIS A 181 16.52 -4.37 17.14
N LYS A 182 17.01 -3.16 16.84
CA LYS A 182 16.58 -1.91 17.49
C LYS A 182 15.18 -1.49 17.02
N PHE A 183 14.81 -1.87 15.80
CA PHE A 183 13.61 -1.42 15.11
C PHE A 183 12.53 -2.49 15.04
N CYS A 184 12.89 -3.76 14.86
CA CYS A 184 11.95 -4.85 14.66
C CYS A 184 11.88 -5.78 15.88
N HIS A 185 10.70 -6.37 16.07
CA HIS A 185 10.49 -7.46 17.03
C HIS A 185 11.29 -8.71 16.59
N PRO A 186 11.67 -9.63 17.51
CA PRO A 186 12.40 -10.85 17.14
C PRO A 186 11.68 -11.73 16.11
N GLU A 187 10.35 -11.67 16.10
CA GLU A 187 9.49 -12.24 15.08
C GLU A 187 8.64 -11.12 14.46
N VAL A 188 8.63 -11.03 13.13
CA VAL A 188 7.87 -10.06 12.35
C VAL A 188 6.90 -10.81 11.46
N VAL A 189 5.63 -10.43 11.52
CA VAL A 189 4.62 -10.92 10.58
C VAL A 189 4.67 -10.03 9.33
N HIS A 190 5.23 -10.51 8.24
CA HIS A 190 5.27 -9.81 6.96
C HIS A 190 4.25 -10.41 5.99
N ASN A 191 3.22 -9.63 5.69
CA ASN A 191 1.98 -10.11 5.09
C ASN A 191 1.49 -11.35 5.88
N THR A 192 1.19 -12.45 5.20
CA THR A 192 0.71 -13.69 5.84
C THR A 192 1.82 -14.56 6.46
N LYS A 193 3.09 -14.14 6.42
CA LYS A 193 4.23 -14.96 6.84
C LYS A 193 4.85 -14.44 8.13
N THR A 194 4.89 -15.29 9.16
CA THR A 194 5.72 -15.05 10.34
C THR A 194 7.17 -15.37 10.03
N LEU A 195 8.04 -14.38 10.21
CA LEU A 195 9.47 -14.48 9.94
C LEU A 195 10.25 -14.16 11.22
N THR A 196 11.32 -14.88 11.48
CA THR A 196 12.34 -14.41 12.40
C THR A 196 12.95 -13.10 11.87
N ILE A 197 13.52 -12.28 12.76
CA ILE A 197 14.18 -11.03 12.36
C ILE A 197 15.29 -11.25 11.32
N ASN A 198 15.96 -12.41 11.36
CA ASN A 198 16.99 -12.77 10.38
C ASN A 198 16.39 -13.13 9.02
N GLU A 199 15.27 -13.85 8.98
CA GLU A 199 14.55 -14.13 7.72
C GLU A 199 13.98 -12.83 7.13
N TYR A 200 13.47 -11.93 7.98
CA TYR A 200 13.01 -10.62 7.56
C TYR A 200 14.15 -9.76 6.97
N ARG A 201 15.34 -9.77 7.60
CA ARG A 201 16.56 -9.16 7.04
C ARG A 201 16.90 -9.74 5.68
N LEU A 202 16.92 -11.07 5.54
CA LEU A 202 17.29 -11.75 4.31
C LEU A 202 16.32 -11.43 3.16
N LEU A 203 15.02 -11.29 3.47
CA LEU A 203 14.02 -10.85 2.52
C LEU A 203 14.33 -9.46 1.96
N ILE A 204 14.72 -8.50 2.81
CA ILE A 204 15.12 -7.16 2.35
C ILE A 204 16.45 -7.23 1.57
N GLN A 205 17.37 -8.10 2.00
CA GLN A 205 18.69 -8.25 1.38
C GLN A 205 18.64 -8.85 -0.02
N GLU A 206 17.58 -9.57 -0.38
CA GLU A 206 17.32 -10.04 -1.75
C GLU A 206 17.25 -8.87 -2.74
N ALA A 207 16.66 -7.74 -2.34
CA ALA A 207 16.58 -6.54 -3.17
C ALA A 207 17.99 -5.97 -3.47
N PHE A 208 18.87 -5.88 -2.47
CA PHE A 208 20.27 -5.44 -2.68
C PHE A 208 21.09 -6.42 -3.52
N ALA A 209 20.82 -7.72 -3.42
CA ALA A 209 21.50 -8.71 -4.25
C ALA A 209 21.13 -8.57 -5.73
N ALA A 210 19.85 -8.28 -6.03
CA ALA A 210 19.37 -8.11 -7.40
C ALA A 210 19.59 -6.70 -7.95
N ILE A 211 19.60 -5.67 -7.10
CA ILE A 211 19.72 -4.25 -7.43
C ILE A 211 20.71 -3.60 -6.44
N PRO A 212 22.04 -3.71 -6.66
CA PRO A 212 23.06 -3.31 -5.69
C PRO A 212 23.05 -1.83 -5.29
N ASP A 213 22.57 -0.97 -6.18
CA ASP A 213 22.44 0.48 -6.01
C ASP A 213 21.01 0.90 -5.62
N ILE A 214 20.15 -0.02 -5.18
CA ILE A 214 18.77 0.30 -4.79
C ILE A 214 18.72 1.28 -3.63
N THR A 215 17.91 2.33 -3.77
CA THR A 215 17.56 3.27 -2.70
C THR A 215 16.12 3.04 -2.24
N PHE A 216 15.87 3.18 -0.94
CA PHE A 216 14.54 3.16 -0.33
C PHE A 216 14.18 4.60 0.05
N ASP A 217 13.56 5.34 -0.87
CA ASP A 217 13.28 6.77 -0.72
C ASP A 217 11.88 7.00 -0.12
N LEU A 218 11.82 7.61 1.06
CA LEU A 218 10.56 7.88 1.75
C LEU A 218 9.85 9.10 1.15
N HIS A 219 8.82 8.87 0.35
CA HIS A 219 8.00 9.92 -0.25
C HIS A 219 6.85 10.37 0.64
N THR A 220 6.27 9.47 1.42
CA THR A 220 5.21 9.81 2.37
C THR A 220 5.32 8.92 3.59
N VAL A 221 5.17 9.52 4.77
CA VAL A 221 5.06 8.83 6.06
C VAL A 221 3.87 9.44 6.80
N ILE A 222 2.99 8.59 7.28
CA ILE A 222 1.83 8.94 8.11
C ILE A 222 1.90 8.07 9.36
N ALA A 223 2.21 8.70 10.49
CA ALA A 223 2.22 8.06 11.79
C ALA A 223 0.87 8.26 12.49
N ASP A 224 0.29 7.15 12.95
CA ASP A 224 -0.97 7.10 13.68
C ASP A 224 -0.68 6.51 15.06
N ASP A 225 -0.65 7.38 16.07
CA ASP A 225 -0.34 7.04 17.45
C ASP A 225 -1.46 6.29 18.16
N GLU A 226 -2.73 6.63 17.93
CA GLU A 226 -3.85 5.87 18.48
C GLU A 226 -3.84 4.42 17.98
N ALA A 227 -3.48 4.23 16.72
CA ALA A 227 -3.36 2.90 16.12
C ALA A 227 -2.03 2.19 16.37
N GLN A 228 -1.00 2.92 16.81
CA GLN A 228 0.39 2.50 16.77
C GLN A 228 0.80 1.96 15.39
N ARG A 229 0.47 2.71 14.34
CA ARG A 229 0.76 2.35 12.95
C ARG A 229 1.56 3.42 12.23
N VAL A 230 2.32 2.99 11.23
CA VAL A 230 2.92 3.88 10.23
C VAL A 230 2.49 3.39 8.86
N ALA A 231 1.84 4.25 8.08
CA ALA A 231 1.64 4.03 6.64
C ALA A 231 2.71 4.81 5.87
N ALA A 232 3.40 4.15 4.95
CA ALA A 232 4.46 4.75 4.16
C ALA A 232 4.34 4.43 2.67
N ARG A 233 4.69 5.42 1.86
CA ARG A 233 4.95 5.27 0.43
C ARG A 233 6.45 5.41 0.20
N ILE A 234 7.06 4.36 -0.31
CA ILE A 234 8.49 4.28 -0.61
C ILE A 234 8.66 4.23 -2.13
N GLU A 235 9.58 5.01 -2.67
CA GLU A 235 10.07 4.82 -4.05
C GLU A 235 11.40 4.07 -4.03
N PHE A 236 11.51 3.10 -4.92
CA PHE A 236 12.73 2.38 -5.17
C PHE A 236 13.33 2.85 -6.47
N THR A 237 14.63 3.17 -6.45
CA THR A 237 15.38 3.43 -7.68
C THR A 237 16.68 2.65 -7.68
N GLY A 238 17.08 2.13 -8.82
CA GLY A 238 18.33 1.38 -8.95
C GLY A 238 18.44 0.66 -10.29
N THR A 239 19.54 -0.05 -10.49
CA THR A 239 19.92 -0.74 -11.73
C THR A 239 19.97 -2.25 -11.47
N PRO A 240 18.97 -3.01 -11.93
CA PRO A 240 18.96 -4.45 -11.73
C PRO A 240 20.12 -5.13 -12.44
N VAL A 241 20.82 -6.02 -11.72
CA VAL A 241 21.89 -6.89 -12.23
C VAL A 241 21.56 -8.38 -12.05
N GLY A 242 20.56 -8.69 -11.21
CA GLY A 242 20.05 -10.04 -10.97
C GLY A 242 18.59 -10.18 -11.35
N ILE A 243 18.09 -11.42 -11.36
CA ILE A 243 16.67 -11.71 -11.53
C ILE A 243 15.94 -11.33 -10.24
N LEU A 244 14.86 -10.56 -10.36
CA LEU A 244 13.96 -10.22 -9.25
C LEU A 244 12.51 -10.26 -9.75
N ALA A 245 11.59 -10.77 -8.94
CA ALA A 245 10.16 -10.87 -9.28
C ALA A 245 9.88 -11.48 -10.69
N GLY A 246 10.72 -12.43 -11.12
CA GLY A 246 10.63 -13.08 -12.43
C GLY A 246 11.14 -12.26 -13.63
N ALA A 247 11.60 -11.03 -13.43
CA ALA A 247 12.14 -10.17 -14.48
C ALA A 247 13.66 -10.37 -14.62
N LYS A 248 14.15 -10.40 -15.87
CA LYS A 248 15.59 -10.37 -16.15
C LYS A 248 16.07 -8.93 -16.30
N PRO A 249 17.28 -8.60 -15.81
CA PRO A 249 17.84 -7.27 -15.96
C PRO A 249 18.10 -6.95 -17.44
N ASN A 250 17.90 -5.70 -17.83
CA ASN A 250 18.17 -5.19 -19.19
C ASN A 250 19.23 -4.06 -19.21
N GLY A 251 19.92 -3.83 -18.08
CA GLY A 251 20.93 -2.80 -17.92
C GLY A 251 20.39 -1.37 -17.72
N CYS A 252 19.08 -1.16 -17.70
CA CYS A 252 18.46 0.14 -17.45
C CYS A 252 18.15 0.33 -15.97
N ARG A 253 18.12 1.60 -15.54
CA ARG A 253 17.62 1.99 -14.22
C ARG A 253 16.10 1.83 -14.17
N VAL A 254 15.58 1.33 -13.05
CA VAL A 254 14.14 1.21 -12.77
C VAL A 254 13.71 2.23 -11.72
N ASN A 255 12.42 2.61 -11.76
CA ASN A 255 11.72 3.32 -10.67
C ASN A 255 10.35 2.67 -10.44
N PHE A 256 10.11 2.16 -9.23
CA PHE A 256 8.84 1.56 -8.83
C PHE A 256 8.58 1.88 -7.35
N CYS A 257 7.36 1.67 -6.85
CA CYS A 257 7.01 2.03 -5.48
C CYS A 257 6.51 0.86 -4.65
N GLU A 258 6.55 1.05 -3.34
CA GLU A 258 5.84 0.26 -2.34
C GLU A 258 4.87 1.18 -1.60
N HIS A 259 3.65 0.68 -1.40
CA HIS A 259 2.78 1.16 -0.35
C HIS A 259 2.83 0.11 0.76
N VAL A 260 3.00 0.56 2.00
CA VAL A 260 3.13 -0.33 3.14
C VAL A 260 2.53 0.27 4.40
N THR A 261 1.91 -0.59 5.22
CA THR A 261 1.50 -0.25 6.58
C THR A 261 2.25 -1.12 7.58
N TYR A 262 2.75 -0.53 8.66
CA TYR A 262 3.43 -1.21 9.76
C TYR A 262 2.62 -1.09 11.05
N ARG A 263 2.55 -2.16 11.85
CA ARG A 263 2.13 -2.10 13.26
C ARG A 263 3.35 -2.11 14.17
N PHE A 264 3.32 -1.23 15.15
CA PHE A 264 4.28 -1.19 16.24
C PHE A 264 3.70 -1.83 17.50
N GLU A 265 4.53 -2.62 18.18
CA GLU A 265 4.28 -3.20 19.50
C GLU A 265 5.51 -2.98 20.37
N ASP A 266 5.30 -2.46 21.59
CA ASP A 266 6.39 -2.07 22.49
C ASP A 266 7.45 -1.20 21.80
N GLY A 267 6.94 -0.31 20.94
CA GLY A 267 7.71 0.59 20.11
C GLY A 267 8.57 -0.08 19.04
N LYS A 268 8.36 -1.35 18.65
CA LYS A 268 9.07 -2.00 17.54
C LYS A 268 8.11 -2.51 16.48
N ILE A 269 8.57 -2.60 15.24
CA ILE A 269 7.81 -3.18 14.13
C ILE A 269 7.56 -4.66 14.42
N ALA A 270 6.30 -5.04 14.56
CA ALA A 270 5.86 -6.42 14.78
C ALA A 270 5.11 -7.00 13.57
N ARG A 271 4.45 -6.13 12.79
CA ARG A 271 3.70 -6.55 11.60
C ARG A 271 3.84 -5.56 10.45
N VAL A 272 3.82 -6.08 9.23
CA VAL A 272 4.00 -5.34 7.97
C VAL A 272 2.99 -5.85 6.95
N TRP A 273 2.24 -4.94 6.34
CA TRP A 273 1.36 -5.20 5.20
C TRP A 273 1.85 -4.40 4.01
N SER A 274 2.54 -5.06 3.10
CA SER A 274 3.28 -4.48 1.98
C SER A 274 2.67 -4.87 0.64
N ILE A 275 2.51 -3.87 -0.24
CA ILE A 275 2.21 -4.03 -1.66
C ILE A 275 3.32 -3.31 -2.45
N VAL A 276 4.05 -4.05 -3.28
CA VAL A 276 5.10 -3.52 -4.16
C VAL A 276 4.57 -3.52 -5.60
N ASP A 277 4.84 -2.45 -6.37
CA ASP A 277 4.44 -2.34 -7.78
C ASP A 277 5.34 -3.18 -8.71
N TRP A 278 5.27 -4.50 -8.55
CA TRP A 278 6.01 -5.43 -9.38
C TRP A 278 5.58 -5.38 -10.85
N ALA A 279 4.34 -4.96 -11.13
CA ALA A 279 3.86 -4.78 -12.49
C ALA A 279 4.63 -3.66 -13.22
N SER A 280 4.80 -2.49 -12.59
CA SER A 280 5.61 -1.40 -13.13
C SER A 280 7.09 -1.78 -13.25
N TYR A 281 7.64 -2.46 -12.24
CA TYR A 281 9.02 -2.96 -12.28
C TYR A 281 9.25 -3.88 -13.48
N ARG A 282 8.38 -4.87 -13.70
CA ARG A 282 8.45 -5.80 -14.83
C ARG A 282 8.30 -5.07 -16.17
N ALA A 283 7.34 -4.16 -16.30
CA ALA A 283 7.10 -3.43 -17.55
C ALA A 283 8.36 -2.69 -18.04
N GLN A 284 9.07 -2.00 -17.14
CA GLN A 284 10.31 -1.28 -17.45
C GLN A 284 11.45 -2.18 -17.96
N LEU A 285 11.42 -3.46 -17.60
CA LEU A 285 12.41 -4.45 -18.04
C LEU A 285 12.01 -5.18 -19.34
N TRP A 286 10.71 -5.18 -19.67
CA TRP A 286 10.17 -5.82 -20.88
C TRP A 286 10.16 -4.92 -22.11
N GLU A 287 10.03 -3.60 -21.95
CA GLU A 287 9.88 -2.64 -23.07
C GLU A 287 11.05 -2.62 -24.08
N ARG A 288 12.13 -3.38 -23.85
CA ARG A 288 13.32 -3.40 -24.73
C ARG A 288 13.95 -4.79 -24.97
N GLN A 289 13.21 -5.88 -24.80
CA GLN A 289 13.64 -7.21 -25.28
C GLN A 289 13.23 -7.42 -26.75
#